data_AF-A0A1H8GN70-F1
#
_entry.id   AF-A0A1H8GN70-F1
#
_cell.length_a   1.000
_cell.length_b   1.000
_cell.length_c   1.000
_cell.angle_alpha   90.00
_cell.angle_beta   90.00
_cell.angle_gamma   90.00
#
_symmetry.space_group_name_H-M   'P 1'
#
loop_
_entity.id
_entity.type
_entity.pdbx_description
1 polymer ?
#
loop_
_entity_poly.entity_id
_entity_poly.type
_entity_poly.pdbx_seq_one_letter_code
_entity_poly.pdbx_strand_id
1 'polypeptide(L)' 'MARSQLTAPSLILSNVQPLPPVSRIVIALAQTVLTWDLRRHGRRALRNLDPHLLRDIGLTEQAAAVEAEKPFWQD' A
#
# COMPACT_ATOMS: atom_id res chain seq x y z
N MET A 1 -31.53 -15.90 -49.13
CA MET A 1 -30.69 -14.94 -48.36
C MET A 1 -30.57 -15.43 -46.93
N ALA A 2 -29.54 -16.21 -46.62
CA ALA A 2 -29.35 -16.82 -45.30
C ALA A 2 -28.45 -15.90 -44.45
N ARG A 3 -28.99 -15.33 -43.37
CA ARG A 3 -28.24 -14.52 -42.40
C ARG A 3 -27.55 -15.47 -41.43
N SER A 4 -26.25 -15.71 -41.64
CA SER A 4 -25.38 -16.43 -40.72
C SER A 4 -25.22 -15.64 -39.41
N GLN A 5 -25.81 -16.16 -38.34
CA GLN A 5 -25.65 -15.63 -36.98
C GLN A 5 -24.28 -16.07 -36.45
N LEU A 6 -23.34 -15.12 -36.33
CA LEU A 6 -22.07 -15.33 -35.65
C LEU A 6 -22.32 -15.17 -34.15
N THR A 7 -22.51 -16.29 -33.45
CA THR A 7 -22.55 -16.32 -31.99
C THR A 7 -21.12 -16.10 -31.48
N ALA A 8 -20.84 -14.91 -30.96
CA ALA A 8 -19.55 -14.62 -30.35
C ALA A 8 -19.34 -15.52 -29.12
N PRO A 9 -18.18 -16.16 -28.94
CA PRO A 9 -17.90 -16.94 -27.74
C PRO A 9 -17.75 -15.98 -26.56
N SER A 10 -18.63 -16.13 -25.56
CA SER A 10 -18.50 -15.46 -24.27
C SER A 10 -17.31 -16.05 -23.52
N LEU A 11 -16.19 -15.32 -23.51
CA LEU A 11 -15.04 -15.63 -22.67
C LEU A 11 -15.43 -15.40 -21.21
N ILE A 12 -15.78 -16.47 -20.50
CA ILE A 12 -15.99 -16.43 -19.05
C ILE A 12 -14.61 -16.25 -18.40
N LEU A 13 -14.32 -15.00 -18.00
CA LEU A 13 -13.12 -14.65 -17.25
C LEU A 13 -13.27 -15.04 -15.78
N SER A 14 -12.34 -15.90 -15.36
CA SER A 14 -11.76 -15.97 -14.02
C SER A 14 -12.59 -16.66 -12.93
N ASN A 15 -12.33 -17.95 -12.75
CA ASN A 15 -12.53 -18.65 -11.49
C ASN A 15 -11.49 -18.15 -10.47
N VAL A 16 -11.79 -17.09 -9.72
CA VAL A 16 -10.95 -16.64 -8.60
C VAL A 16 -11.08 -17.67 -7.48
N GLN A 17 -10.20 -18.66 -7.48
CA GLN A 17 -10.14 -19.63 -6.38
C GLN A 17 -9.75 -18.87 -5.11
N PRO A 18 -10.57 -18.96 -4.04
CA PRO A 18 -10.27 -18.27 -2.79
C PRO A 18 -8.97 -18.84 -2.20
N LEU A 19 -8.06 -17.97 -1.78
CA LEU A 19 -6.84 -18.41 -1.13
C LEU A 19 -7.17 -19.26 0.11
N PRO A 20 -6.44 -20.36 0.36
CA PRO A 20 -6.55 -21.12 1.59
C PRO A 20 -6.46 -20.20 2.82
N PRO A 21 -7.22 -20.46 3.90
CA PRO A 21 -7.34 -19.56 5.04
C PRO A 21 -6.00 -19.24 5.72
N VAL A 22 -5.07 -20.20 5.76
CA VAL A 22 -3.72 -20.01 6.29
C VAL A 22 -2.93 -19.01 5.45
N SER A 23 -3.00 -19.12 4.11
CA SER A 23 -2.33 -18.20 3.20
C SER A 23 -2.80 -16.76 3.41
N ARG A 24 -4.10 -16.56 3.71
CA ARG A 24 -4.65 -15.22 4.01
C ARG A 24 -4.04 -14.62 5.27
N ILE A 25 -3.83 -15.41 6.31
CA ILE A 25 -3.21 -14.95 7.57
C ILE A 25 -1.75 -14.55 7.32
N VAL A 26 -1.00 -15.37 6.59
CA VAL A 26 0.41 -15.09 6.27
C VAL A 26 0.52 -13.80 5.44
N ILE A 27 -0.35 -13.62 4.45
CA ILE A 27 -0.38 -12.40 3.64
C ILE A 27 -0.71 -11.19 4.50
N ALA A 28 -1.73 -11.27 5.36
CA ALA A 28 -2.10 -10.17 6.25
C ALA A 28 -0.93 -9.78 7.16
N LEU A 29 -0.25 -10.76 7.77
CA LEU A 29 0.94 -10.52 8.58
C LEU A 29 2.06 -9.87 7.77
N ALA A 30 2.32 -10.37 6.56
CA ALA A 30 3.32 -9.79 5.67
C ALA A 30 2.99 -8.34 5.31
N GLN A 31 1.73 -8.03 5.00
CA GLN A 31 1.27 -6.67 4.76
C GLN A 31 1.48 -5.77 5.98
N THR A 32 1.12 -6.25 7.18
CA THR A 32 1.35 -5.50 8.42
C THR A 32 2.83 -5.19 8.64
N VAL A 33 3.72 -6.17 8.45
CA VAL A 33 5.17 -5.98 8.59
C VAL A 33 5.70 -5.01 7.55
N LEU A 34 5.25 -5.12 6.29
CA LEU A 34 5.64 -4.18 5.23
C LEU A 34 5.18 -2.75 5.52
N THR A 35 3.97 -2.58 6.06
CA THR A 35 3.48 -1.26 6.50
C THR A 35 4.36 -0.68 7.59
N TRP A 36 4.74 -1.48 8.59
CA TRP A 36 5.64 -1.05 9.66
C TRP A 36 7.02 -0.67 9.14
N ASP A 37 7.55 -1.44 8.18
CA ASP A 37 8.84 -1.14 7.54
C ASP A 37 8.78 0.19 6.77
N LEU A 38 7.74 0.40 5.97
CA LEU A 38 7.52 1.64 5.23
C LEU A 38 7.41 2.85 6.18
N ARG A 39 6.65 2.72 7.27
CA ARG A 39 6.53 3.77 8.29
C ARG A 39 7.87 4.08 8.96
N ARG A 40 8.62 3.05 9.32
CA ARG A 40 9.95 3.20 9.92
C ARG A 40 10.90 3.95 8.98
N HIS A 41 10.91 3.57 7.70
CA HIS A 41 11.71 4.23 6.68
C HIS A 41 11.29 5.70 6.47
N GLY A 42 10.00 5.97 6.33
CA GLY A 42 9.46 7.33 6.14
C GLY A 42 9.76 8.25 7.32
N ARG A 43 9.57 7.78 8.55
CA ARG A 43 9.88 8.56 9.77
C ARG A 43 11.36 8.84 9.92
N ARG A 44 12.22 7.87 9.59
CA ARG A 44 13.67 8.08 9.58
C ARG A 44 14.09 9.09 8.50
N ALA A 45 13.42 9.08 7.34
CA ALA A 45 13.65 10.08 6.30
C ALA A 45 13.23 11.48 6.78
N LEU A 46 12.04 11.63 7.39
CA LEU A 46 11.58 12.90 7.96
C LEU A 46 12.54 13.46 9.01
N ARG A 47 13.15 12.61 9.86
CA ARG A 47 14.16 13.05 10.85
C ARG A 47 15.41 13.65 10.22
N ASN A 48 15.79 13.17 9.04
CA ASN A 48 17.05 13.52 8.39
C ASN A 48 16.84 14.55 7.27
N LEU A 49 15.61 14.98 7.03
CA LEU A 49 15.28 15.88 5.92
C LEU A 49 15.57 17.34 6.31
N ASP A 50 16.21 18.08 5.41
CA ASP A 50 16.55 19.48 5.68
C ASP A 50 15.30 20.35 5.89
N PRO A 51 15.35 21.36 6.78
CA PRO A 51 14.23 22.27 7.05
C PRO A 51 13.63 22.97 5.84
N HIS A 52 14.41 23.23 4.79
CA HIS A 52 13.91 23.83 3.57
C HIS A 52 13.04 22.87 2.75
N LEU A 53 13.42 21.60 2.68
CA LEU A 53 12.66 20.56 1.98
C LEU A 53 11.36 20.22 2.72
N LEU A 54 11.38 20.24 4.05
CA LEU A 54 10.16 20.14 4.86
C LEU A 54 9.16 21.24 4.50
N ARG A 55 9.63 22.48 4.37
CA ARG A 55 8.79 23.61 3.96
C ARG A 55 8.27 23.50 2.54
N ASP A 56 9.06 22.94 1.62
CA ASP A 56 8.65 22.69 0.23
C ASP A 56 7.48 21.71 0.14
N ILE A 57 7.49 20.66 0.98
CA ILE A 57 6.36 19.70 1.11
C ILE A 57 5.26 20.17 2.07
N GLY A 58 5.34 21.41 2.57
CA GLY A 58 4.32 22.01 3.45
C GLY A 58 4.32 21.51 4.90
N LEU A 59 5.41 20.90 5.37
CA LEU A 59 5.59 20.47 6.76
C LEU A 59 6.45 21.47 7.56
N THR A 60 6.10 21.63 8.83
CA THR A 60 6.97 22.33 9.80
C THR A 60 7.95 21.35 10.42
N GLU A 61 9.10 21.86 10.89
CA GLU A 61 10.10 21.05 11.60
C GLU A 61 9.51 20.35 12.83
N GLN A 62 8.64 21.04 13.58
CA GLN A 62 7.94 20.48 14.72
C GLN A 62 6.98 19.35 14.33
N ALA A 63 6.19 19.53 13.27
CA ALA A 63 5.29 18.48 12.79
C ALA A 63 6.07 17.25 12.30
N ALA A 64 7.18 17.47 11.59
CA ALA A 64 8.07 16.41 11.16
C ALA A 64 8.71 15.65 12.33
N ALA A 65 9.14 16.36 13.39
CA ALA A 65 9.69 15.76 14.60
C ALA A 65 8.64 14.90 15.35
N VAL A 66 7.42 15.41 15.51
CA VAL A 66 6.32 14.66 16.13
C VAL A 66 6.01 13.39 15.34
N GLU A 67 5.89 13.50 14.01
CA GLU A 67 5.66 12.32 13.15
C GLU A 67 6.81 11.32 13.22
N ALA A 68 8.04 11.82 13.24
CA ALA A 68 9.26 11.01 13.33
C ALA A 68 9.40 10.22 14.64
N GLU A 69 8.84 10.71 15.74
CA GLU A 69 8.88 10.09 17.05
C GLU A 69 7.79 9.04 17.26
N LYS A 70 6.78 8.99 16.38
CA LYS A 70 5.70 8.00 16.49
C LYS A 70 6.22 6.56 16.43
N PRO A 71 5.73 5.65 17.28
CA PRO A 71 6.05 4.24 17.20
C PRO A 71 5.59 3.62 15.88
N PHE A 72 6.37 2.72 15.28
CA PHE A 72 6.13 2.19 13.93
C PHE A 72 4.74 1.54 13.74
N TRP A 73 4.14 1.04 14.81
CA TRP A 73 2.82 0.40 14.79
C TRP A 73 1.65 1.39 14.81
N GLN A 74 1.90 2.65 15.17
CA GLN A 74 0.89 3.69 15.29
C GLN A 74 0.80 4.52 14.00
N ASP A 75 -0.42 4.96 13.65
CA ASP A 75 -0.69 6.00 12.64
C ASP A 75 -0.71 7.40 13.27
#